data_AF-A0A6V7TFR0-F1
#
_entry.id   AF-A0A6V7TFR0-F1
#
_cell.length_a   1.000
_cell.length_b   1.000
_cell.length_c   1.000
_cell.angle_alpha   90.00
_cell.angle_beta   90.00
_cell.angle_gamma   90.00
#
_symmetry.space_group_name_H-M   'P 1'
#
loop_
_entity.id
_entity.type
_entity.pdbx_description
1 polymer ?
#
loop_
_entity_poly.entity_id
_entity_poly.type
_entity_poly.pdbx_seq_one_letter_code
_entity_poly.pdbx_strand_id
1 'polypeptide(L)'
;MGSSLTTPLNIADESKTSAKKKKICCVCLDTKKLRDECIVNLGEQKCKKYIDDHNQCLRNEGFYTPYKNAINYLFYFVYLKKKKKKNS
;
A
#
# COMPACT_ATOMS: atom_id res chain seq x y z
N MET A 1 23.48 3.65 29.81
CA MET A 1 23.95 3.31 28.45
C MET A 1 22.82 3.62 27.49
N GLY A 2 22.71 4.89 27.07
CA GLY A 2 21.64 5.37 26.19
C GLY A 2 22.06 5.24 24.73
N SER A 3 21.25 4.53 23.94
CA SER A 3 21.47 4.33 22.51
C SER A 3 20.89 5.51 21.74
N SER A 4 21.76 6.48 21.45
CA SER A 4 21.53 7.50 20.43
C SER A 4 21.83 6.90 19.06
N LEU A 5 20.85 6.86 18.17
CA LEU A 5 21.09 7.12 16.74
C LEU A 5 19.82 7.71 16.12
N THR A 6 19.77 9.03 16.22
CA THR A 6 18.96 9.92 15.40
C THR A 6 19.48 9.90 13.97
N THR A 7 18.62 9.60 12.99
CA THR A 7 18.83 10.05 11.61
C THR A 7 17.51 10.55 11.04
N PRO A 8 17.35 11.86 10.78
CA PRO A 8 16.18 12.40 10.09
C PRO A 8 16.36 12.18 8.58
N LEU A 9 15.54 11.32 7.97
CA LEU A 9 15.45 11.25 6.51
C LEU A 9 14.56 12.38 6.01
N ASN A 10 15.18 13.53 5.79
CA ASN A 10 14.64 14.64 4.99
C ASN A 10 15.42 14.66 3.67
N ILE A 11 14.82 14.11 2.62
CA ILE A 11 15.29 14.35 1.24
C ILE A 11 14.07 14.87 0.49
N ALA A 12 13.91 16.18 0.55
CA ALA A 12 13.29 16.94 -0.52
C ALA A 12 14.34 17.03 -1.63
N ASP A 13 14.06 16.44 -2.80
CA ASP A 13 14.76 16.83 -4.01
C ASP A 13 13.84 16.64 -5.22
N GLU A 14 13.41 17.79 -5.72
CA GLU A 14 12.80 17.98 -7.02
C GLU A 14 13.90 17.85 -8.08
N SER A 15 13.94 16.76 -8.85
CA SER A 15 14.73 16.75 -10.09
C SER A 15 14.21 15.74 -11.12
N LYS A 16 13.89 16.31 -12.29
CA LYS A 16 13.46 15.64 -13.51
C LYS A 16 14.58 14.81 -14.14
N THR A 17 14.16 13.76 -14.84
CA THR A 17 14.84 13.07 -15.97
C THR A 17 15.71 11.84 -15.67
N SER A 18 15.29 10.74 -16.30
CA SER A 18 15.97 9.47 -16.61
C SER A 18 16.11 8.40 -15.51
N ALA A 19 15.26 7.38 -15.62
CA ALA A 19 15.37 6.00 -15.07
C ALA A 19 15.61 5.79 -13.56
N LYS A 20 15.43 6.78 -12.69
CA LYS A 20 15.30 6.53 -11.24
C LYS A 20 13.87 6.10 -10.94
N LYS A 21 13.67 4.83 -10.58
CA LYS A 21 12.38 4.30 -10.11
C LYS A 21 11.92 5.17 -8.93
N LYS A 22 11.00 6.12 -9.17
CA LYS A 22 10.42 6.95 -8.12
C LYS A 22 9.86 5.99 -7.06
N LYS A 23 10.23 6.17 -5.80
CA LYS A 23 9.70 5.32 -4.74
C LYS A 23 8.22 5.67 -4.57
N ILE A 24 7.38 4.66 -4.36
CA ILE A 24 5.94 4.80 -4.07
C ILE A 24 5.68 5.84 -2.96
N CYS A 25 6.59 5.96 -2.00
CA CYS A 25 6.52 6.94 -0.91
C CYS A 25 6.62 8.41 -1.34
N CYS A 26 7.03 8.72 -2.57
CA CYS A 26 7.26 10.09 -3.05
C CYS A 26 6.15 10.59 -3.99
N VAL A 27 5.23 9.72 -4.40
CA VAL A 27 4.25 10.01 -5.44
C VAL A 27 2.89 10.37 -4.84
N CYS A 28 2.54 9.71 -3.73
CA CYS A 28 1.22 9.79 -3.11
C CYS A 28 1.36 10.00 -1.60
N LEU A 29 2.06 11.07 -1.19
CA LEU A 29 2.35 11.38 0.22
C LEU A 29 1.08 11.66 1.02
N ASP A 30 0.16 12.44 0.47
CA ASP A 30 -1.04 12.89 1.19
C ASP A 30 -2.02 11.73 1.41
N THR A 31 -2.29 10.95 0.37
CA THR A 31 -3.16 9.77 0.48
C THR A 31 -2.54 8.67 1.33
N LYS A 32 -1.20 8.54 1.34
CA LYS A 32 -0.49 7.63 2.23
C LYS A 32 -0.67 8.04 3.70
N LYS A 33 -0.45 9.32 4.02
CA LYS A 33 -0.62 9.83 5.40
C LYS A 33 -2.05 9.62 5.90
N LEU A 34 -3.04 10.00 5.10
CA LEU A 34 -4.46 9.81 5.45
C LEU A 34 -4.82 8.33 5.65
N ARG A 35 -4.28 7.44 4.81
CA ARG A 35 -4.45 5.99 5.00
C ARG A 35 -3.83 5.54 6.32
N ASP A 36 -2.58 5.90 6.57
CA ASP A 36 -1.84 5.44 7.75
C ASP A 36 -2.47 5.98 9.04
N GLU A 37 -2.86 7.25 9.08
CA GLU A 37 -3.61 7.86 10.17
C GLU A 37 -4.97 7.18 10.39
N CYS A 38 -5.69 6.88 9.31
CA CYS A 38 -6.95 6.15 9.40
C CYS A 38 -6.74 4.74 9.96
N ILE A 39 -5.73 4.00 9.50
CA ILE A 39 -5.45 2.64 9.95
C ILE A 39 -5.11 2.63 11.45
N VAL A 40 -4.30 3.59 11.91
CA VAL A 40 -3.94 3.73 13.33
C VAL A 40 -5.16 4.04 14.19
N ASN A 41 -6.05 4.93 13.72
CA ASN A 41 -7.17 5.41 14.54
C ASN A 41 -8.44 4.54 14.43
N LEU A 42 -8.75 3.99 13.25
CA LEU A 42 -10.01 3.30 12.95
C LEU A 42 -9.85 1.84 12.52
N GLY A 43 -8.63 1.42 12.16
CA GLY A 43 -8.34 0.08 11.64
C GLY A 43 -8.63 -0.11 10.14
N GLU A 44 -7.92 -1.04 9.50
CA GLU A 44 -7.95 -1.25 8.03
C GLU A 44 -9.36 -1.43 7.44
N GLN A 45 -10.28 -2.07 8.17
CA GLN A 45 -11.61 -2.39 7.68
C GLN A 45 -12.46 -1.15 7.35
N LYS A 46 -12.25 -0.05 8.09
CA LYS A 46 -12.97 1.22 7.90
C LYS A 46 -12.26 2.18 6.94
N CYS A 47 -10.99 1.91 6.62
CA CYS A 47 -10.14 2.80 5.84
C CYS A 47 -10.06 2.44 4.35
N LYS A 48 -10.94 1.56 3.87
CA LYS A 48 -11.01 1.14 2.46
C LYS A 48 -11.03 2.33 1.50
N LYS A 49 -11.77 3.39 1.83
CA LYS A 49 -11.83 4.62 1.02
C LYS A 49 -10.45 5.25 0.82
N TYR A 50 -9.68 5.44 1.89
CA TYR A 50 -8.33 6.01 1.82
C TYR A 50 -7.32 5.08 1.14
N ILE A 51 -7.50 3.76 1.28
CA ILE A 51 -6.69 2.76 0.57
C ILE A 51 -6.95 2.83 -0.94
N ASP A 52 -8.21 2.94 -1.35
CA ASP A 52 -8.58 3.05 -2.77
C ASP A 52 -8.11 4.36 -3.39
N ASP A 53 -8.22 5.48 -2.66
CA ASP A 53 -7.69 6.79 -3.07
C ASP A 53 -6.16 6.74 -3.26
N HIS A 54 -5.44 6.09 -2.34
CA HIS A 54 -3.99 5.88 -2.47
C HIS A 54 -3.65 4.98 -3.68
N ASN A 55 -4.39 3.89 -3.88
CA ASN A 55 -4.21 2.99 -5.03
C ASN A 55 -4.52 3.64 -6.38
N GLN A 56 -5.44 4.62 -6.41
CA GLN A 56 -5.75 5.38 -7.61
C GLN A 56 -4.61 6.34 -7.96
N CYS A 57 -4.06 7.02 -6.97
CA CYS A 57 -2.87 7.85 -7.15
C CYS A 57 -1.68 7.04 -7.69
N LEU A 58 -1.45 5.83 -7.16
CA LEU A 58 -0.40 4.95 -7.67
C LEU A 58 -0.64 4.46 -9.10
N ARG A 59 -1.90 4.18 -9.48
CA ARG A 59 -2.27 3.80 -10.86
C ARG A 59 -2.00 4.91 -11.87
N ASN A 60 -2.32 6.17 -11.52
CA ASN A 60 -2.08 7.32 -12.39
C ASN A 60 -0.59 7.52 -12.71
N GLU A 61 0.27 7.10 -11.79
CA GLU A 61 1.72 7.22 -11.91
C GLU A 61 2.39 5.93 -12.43
N GLY A 62 1.58 4.93 -12.80
CA GLY A 62 2.05 3.68 -13.38
C GLY A 62 2.56 2.64 -12.36
N PHE A 63 2.32 2.86 -11.06
CA PHE A 63 2.66 1.92 -9.99
C PHE A 63 1.48 0.99 -9.69
N TYR A 64 1.45 -0.19 -10.31
CA TYR A 64 0.50 -1.24 -9.97
C TYR A 64 0.99 -1.98 -8.71
N THR A 65 0.34 -1.73 -7.57
CA THR A 65 0.72 -2.32 -6.28
C THR A 65 0.55 -3.85 -6.26
N PRO A 66 1.49 -4.62 -5.65
CA PRO A 66 1.42 -6.07 -5.57
C PRO A 66 0.37 -6.62 -4.58
N TYR A 67 -0.27 -5.78 -3.75
CA TYR A 67 -1.08 -6.24 -2.61
C TYR A 67 -2.45 -6.84 -2.98
N LYS A 68 -2.94 -6.64 -4.21
CA LYS A 68 -4.18 -7.28 -4.68
C LYS A 68 -4.00 -8.76 -5.06
N ASN A 69 -2.78 -9.19 -5.40
CA ASN A 69 -2.56 -10.57 -5.87
C ASN A 69 -2.62 -11.59 -4.73
N ALA A 70 -2.21 -11.24 -3.51
CA ALA A 70 -2.23 -12.17 -2.38
C ALA A 70 -3.65 -12.43 -1.86
N ILE A 71 -4.49 -11.39 -1.73
CA ILE A 71 -5.86 -11.54 -1.21
C ILE A 71 -6.75 -12.26 -2.21
N ASN A 72 -6.63 -11.98 -3.51
CA ASN A 72 -7.42 -12.67 -4.52
C ASN A 72 -7.02 -14.16 -4.64
N TYR A 73 -5.73 -14.48 -4.48
CA TYR A 73 -5.25 -15.86 -4.43
C TYR A 73 -5.76 -16.59 -3.17
N LEU A 74 -5.75 -15.94 -2.00
CA LEU A 74 -6.26 -16.53 -0.76
C LEU A 74 -7.78 -16.73 -0.82
N PHE A 75 -8.52 -15.76 -1.36
CA PHE A 75 -9.97 -15.84 -1.52
C PHE A 75 -10.35 -16.91 -2.57
N TYR A 76 -9.62 -17.01 -3.67
CA TYR A 76 -9.75 -18.08 -4.66
C TYR A 76 -9.41 -19.45 -4.05
N PHE A 77 -8.40 -19.55 -3.21
CA PHE A 77 -8.02 -20.80 -2.54
C PHE A 77 -9.08 -21.25 -1.50
N VAL A 78 -9.63 -20.31 -0.73
CA VAL A 78 -10.75 -20.55 0.19
C VAL A 78 -12.00 -20.95 -0.58
N TYR A 79 -12.30 -20.28 -1.69
CA TYR A 79 -13.41 -20.60 -2.59
C TYR A 79 -13.26 -22.01 -3.21
N LEU A 80 -12.07 -22.36 -3.71
CA LEU A 80 -11.76 -23.69 -4.25
C LEU A 80 -11.88 -24.78 -3.19
N LYS A 81 -11.39 -24.56 -1.96
CA LYS A 81 -11.58 -25.49 -0.83
C LYS A 81 -13.06 -25.70 -0.51
N LYS A 82 -13.87 -24.63 -0.54
CA LYS A 82 -15.33 -24.72 -0.35
C LYS A 82 -16.01 -25.52 -1.47
N LYS A 83 -15.58 -25.36 -2.72
CA LYS A 83 -16.14 -26.09 -3.88
C LYS A 83 -15.82 -27.58 -3.83
N LYS A 84 -14.61 -27.97 -3.39
CA LYS A 84 -14.22 -29.38 -3.26
C LYS A 84 -15.03 -30.15 -2.20
N LYS A 85 -15.55 -29.46 -1.18
CA LYS A 85 -16.38 -30.05 -0.10
C LYS A 85 -17.86 -30.23 -0.49
N LYS A 86 -18.32 -29.65 -1.61
CA LYS A 86 -19.71 -29.76 -2.11
C LYS A 86 -19.90 -30.85 -3.18
N ASN A 87 -18.81 -31.40 -3.73
CA ASN A 87 -18.83 -32.41 -4.79
C ASN A 87 -18.34 -33.80 -4.29
N SER A 88 -18.39 -34.04 -2.98
CA SER A 88 -18.09 -35.32 -2.34
C SER A 88 -19.22 -35.74 -1.44
#